data_AF-A0A0L7KV93-F1
#
_entry.id   AF-A0A0L7KV93-F1
#
_cell.length_a   1.000
_cell.length_b   1.000
_cell.length_c   1.000
_cell.angle_alpha   90.00
_cell.angle_beta   90.00
_cell.angle_gamma   90.00
#
_symmetry.space_group_name_H-M   'P 1'
#
loop_
_entity.id
_entity.type
_entity.pdbx_description
1 polymer ?
#
loop_
_entity_poly.entity_id
_entity_poly.type
_entity_poly.pdbx_seq_one_letter_code
_entity_poly.pdbx_strand_id
1 'polypeptide(L)' 'MKPGDLVVMIDPDASRNLWKKGIIKKGFSGADGRIRTVEVAIKKGVLLTRPVARLAVIPVAAD' A
#
# COMPACT_ATOMS: atom_id res chain seq x y z
N MET A 1 2.33 7.61 5.03
CA MET A 1 1.81 6.23 5.00
C MET A 1 1.87 5.65 6.39
N LYS A 2 0.73 5.21 6.89
CA LYS A 2 0.56 4.56 8.20
C LYS A 2 -0.45 3.41 8.09
N PRO A 3 -0.47 2.49 9.07
CA PRO A 3 -1.55 1.50 9.16
C PRO A 3 -2.93 2.15 9.09
N GLY A 4 -3.83 1.56 8.30
CA GLY A 4 -5.18 2.06 8.05
C GLY A 4 -5.34 2.90 6.78
N ASP A 5 -4.25 3.44 6.21
CA ASP A 5 -4.36 4.22 4.96
C ASP A 5 -4.85 3.33 3.80
N LEU A 6 -5.83 3.83 3.04
CA LEU A 6 -6.24 3.26 1.76
C LEU A 6 -5.23 3.67 0.67
N VAL A 7 -4.71 2.68 -0.07
CA VAL A 7 -3.68 2.91 -1.08
C VAL A 7 -4.03 2.22 -2.38
N VAL A 8 -3.60 2.81 -3.50
CA VAL A 8 -3.49 2.14 -4.81
C VAL A 8 -2.04 1.74 -5.05
N MET A 9 -1.86 0.64 -5.78
CA MET A 9 -0.56 0.03 -6.00
C MET A 9 -0.23 -0.02 -7.49
N ILE A 10 1.00 0.35 -7.81
CA ILE A 10 1.61 0.13 -9.12
C ILE A 10 2.04 -1.33 -9.18
N ASP A 11 1.34 -2.12 -9.99
CA ASP A 11 1.62 -3.52 -10.25
C ASP A 11 2.02 -3.70 -11.72
N PRO A 12 3.30 -4.01 -12.02
CA PRO A 12 3.77 -4.18 -13.41
C PRO A 12 3.05 -5.28 -14.18
N ASP A 13 2.56 -6.30 -13.46
CA ASP A 13 1.90 -7.47 -14.06
C ASP A 13 0.38 -7.28 -14.19
N ALA A 14 -0.16 -6.15 -13.73
CA ALA A 14 -1.57 -5.85 -13.89
C ALA A 14 -1.89 -5.42 -15.32
N SER A 15 -3.05 -5.85 -15.81
CA SER A 15 -3.60 -5.37 -17.06
C SER A 15 -3.71 -3.84 -17.08
N ARG A 16 -3.57 -3.26 -18.27
CA ARG A 16 -3.68 -1.80 -18.47
C ARG A 16 -4.97 -1.25 -17.83
N ASN A 17 -4.87 -0.08 -17.22
CA ASN A 17 -5.95 0.64 -16.53
C ASN A 17 -6.50 -0.05 -15.27
N LEU A 18 -5.89 -1.15 -14.81
CA LEU A 18 -6.27 -1.81 -13.56
C LEU A 18 -5.34 -1.41 -12.42
N TRP A 19 -5.87 -0.66 -11.46
CA TRP A 19 -5.14 -0.28 -10.25
C TRP A 19 -5.65 -1.10 -9.06
N LYS A 20 -4.78 -1.95 -8.50
CA LYS A 20 -5.11 -2.70 -7.28
C LYS A 20 -5.11 -1.75 -6.09
N LYS A 21 -6.14 -1.84 -5.25
CA LYS A 21 -6.23 -1.09 -3.99
C LYS A 21 -6.13 -2.02 -2.79
N GLY A 22 -5.64 -1.49 -1.68
CA GLY A 22 -5.54 -2.20 -0.42
C GLY A 22 -5.37 -1.26 0.76
N ILE A 23 -5.38 -1.83 1.97
CA ILE A 23 -5.22 -1.09 3.21
C ILE A 23 -3.87 -1.46 3.83
N ILE A 24 -3.09 -0.46 4.23
CA ILE A 24 -1.83 -0.71 4.93
C ILE A 24 -2.11 -1.40 6.28
N LYS A 25 -1.44 -2.53 6.52
CA LYS A 25 -1.49 -3.24 7.80
C LYS A 25 -0.29 -2.96 8.68
N LYS A 26 0.90 -2.92 8.08
CA LYS A 26 2.16 -2.72 8.81
C LYS A 26 3.17 -1.94 7.96
N GLY A 27 3.95 -1.07 8.59
CA GLY A 27 5.10 -0.42 7.97
C GLY A 27 6.41 -0.98 8.50
N PHE A 28 7.41 -1.12 7.64
CA PHE A 28 8.75 -1.54 7.98
C PHE A 28 9.70 -0.36 7.74
N SER A 29 10.27 0.16 8.82
CA SER A 29 11.27 1.23 8.81
C SER A 29 12.67 0.68 8.55
N GLY A 30 13.48 1.46 7.83
CA GLY A 30 14.93 1.25 7.77
C GLY A 30 15.63 1.75 9.04
N ALA A 31 16.96 1.59 9.06
CA ALA A 31 17.81 2.10 10.15
C ALA A 31 17.73 3.63 10.33
N ASP A 32 17.33 4.36 9.29
CA ASP A 32 17.08 5.81 9.30
C ASP A 32 15.67 6.18 9.81
N GLY A 33 14.88 5.22 10.29
CA GLY A 33 13.51 5.41 10.76
C GLY A 33 12.47 5.62 9.65
N ARG A 34 12.89 5.70 8.38
CA ARG A 34 11.96 5.93 7.26
C ARG A 34 11.29 4.62 6.83
N ILE A 35 9.97 4.64 6.67
CA ILE A 35 9.21 3.51 6.13
C ILE A 35 9.51 3.39 4.64
N ARG A 36 10.20 2.32 4.25
CA ARG A 36 10.51 2.03 2.83
C ARG A 36 9.62 0.94 2.25
N THR A 37 9.09 0.09 3.11
CA THR A 37 8.27 -1.05 2.72
C THR A 37 7.07 -1.14 3.65
N VAL A 38 5.91 -1.51 3.10
CA VAL A 38 4.69 -1.73 3.87
C VAL A 38 4.05 -3.05 3.46
N GLU A 39 3.33 -3.65 4.39
CA GLU A 39 2.43 -4.75 4.15
C GLU A 39 1.03 -4.19 3.86
N VAL A 40 0.49 -4.55 2.70
CA VAL A 40 -0.82 -4.10 2.22
C VAL A 40 -1.76 -5.30 2.16
N ALA A 41 -2.89 -5.20 2.84
CA ALA A 41 -3.98 -6.16 2.71
C ALA A 41 -4.84 -5.81 1.50
N ILE A 42 -4.98 -6.76 0.59
CA ILE A 42 -5.91 -6.69 -0.55
C ILE A 42 -7.12 -7.60 -0.31
N LYS A 43 -8.02 -7.67 -1.30
CA LYS A 43 -9.21 -8.52 -1.22
C LYS A 43 -8.85 -9.98 -0.87
N LYS A 44 -9.75 -10.65 -0.14
CA LYS A 44 -9.65 -12.05 0.30
C LYS A 44 -8.46 -12.36 1.23
N GLY A 45 -8.00 -11.38 2.00
CA GLY A 45 -7.00 -11.60 3.05
C GLY A 45 -5.56 -11.78 2.54
N VAL A 46 -5.31 -11.62 1.25
CA VAL A 46 -3.95 -11.67 0.70
C VAL A 46 -3.16 -10.45 1.20
N LEU A 47 -1.98 -10.71 1.75
CA LEU A 47 -1.03 -9.69 2.21
C LEU A 47 0.10 -9.57 1.19
N LEU A 48 0.37 -8.36 0.75
CA LEU A 48 1.46 -8.06 -0.17
C LEU A 48 2.44 -7.09 0.45
N THR A 49 3.72 -7.46 0.44
CA THR A 49 4.81 -6.57 0.80
C THR A 49 5.19 -5.73 -0.41
N ARG A 50 5.09 -4.41 -0.29
CA ARG A 50 5.38 -3.47 -1.38
C ARG A 50 6.23 -2.28 -0.90
N PRO A 51 7.20 -1.83 -1.71
CA PRO A 51 7.90 -0.58 -1.46
C PRO A 51 6.93 0.59 -1.49
N VAL A 52 7.10 1.56 -0.58
CA VAL A 52 6.26 2.77 -0.53
C VAL A 52 6.29 3.56 -1.83
N ALA A 53 7.40 3.51 -2.57
CA ALA A 53 7.55 4.16 -3.88
C ALA A 53 6.59 3.62 -4.96
N ARG A 54 5.99 2.45 -4.75
CA ARG A 54 5.00 1.84 -5.67
C ARG A 54 3.56 2.01 -5.19
N LEU A 55 3.33 2.87 -4.21
CA LEU A 55 2.03 3.04 -3.60
C LEU A 55 1.66 4.53 -3.57
N ALA A 56 0.38 4.83 -3.80
CA ALA A 56 -0.17 6.16 -3.62
C ALA A 56 -1.37 6.09 -2.66
N VAL A 57 -1.40 7.00 -1.69
CA VAL A 57 -2.49 7.11 -0.72
C VAL A 57 -3.71 7.71 -1.42
N ILE A 58 -4.87 7.08 -1.25
CA ILE A 58 -6.16 7.67 -1.62
C ILE A 58 -6.64 8.46 -0.41
N PRO A 59 -6.81 9.80 -0.52
CA PRO A 59 -7.44 10.58 0.53
C PRO A 59 -8.90 10.14 0.64
N VAL A 60 -9.27 9.63 1.81
CA VAL A 60 -10.65 9.36 2.18
C VAL A 60 -11.10 10.50 3.09
N ALA A 61 -12.21 11.15 2.74
CA ALA A 61 -12.84 12.10 3.64
C ALA A 61 -13.29 11.31 4.89
N ALA A 62 -13.05 11.86 6.07
CA ALA A 62 -13.75 11.41 7.26
C ALA A 62 -15.17 11.98 7.16
N ASP A 63 -16.18 11.12 7.25
CA ASP A 63 -17.58 11.53 7.42
C ASP A 63 -17.78 12.25 8.76
#